data_AF-A0A151M684-F1
#
_entry.id   AF-A0A151M684-F1
#
_cell.length_a   1.000
_cell.length_b   1.000
_cell.length_c   1.000
_cell.angle_alpha   90.00
_cell.angle_beta   90.00
_cell.angle_gamma   90.00
#
_symmetry.space_group_name_H-M   'P 1'
#
loop_
_entity.id
_entity.type
_entity.pdbx_description
1 polymer ?
#
loop_
_entity_poly.entity_id
_entity_poly.type
_entity_poly.pdbx_seq_one_letter_code
_entity_poly.pdbx_strand_id
1 'polypeptide(L)'
;MQAFLKGPAAISTRPPAAKERAAAGAGSSGDAKRLKPVPWVEKYRPKCVDEIAFQDEVVAVMKKSLEGADLPNLLFYGPPGTGKTSTILAAARELYGPELFRQRVLELNASDERGIQVIREKVKAFAQLTVSGNRSDGKVCPPFKIVILDEADSMTSAAQAALRRTMEKESKTTRFCLICNYISRIIEPLTSRCSKFRFKPLSDKIQEQRLLDISEKENVKISSEAISYLVQVSEGDLRKAITFLQSATRLTGGKEITEKVVTEIAGVVPKEAIHGLLAACRSGSFEKLETVTKNLINEGYAASQLVNQLHDVIVESEDLSDKQKSTIAEKLADVDKCLADGADEYLQLISLCAIMMQQLTQNS
;
A
#
# COMPACT_ATOMS: atom_id res chain seq x y z
N MET A 1 -19.13 -34.02 -23.80
CA MET A 1 -18.79 -32.94 -24.75
C MET A 1 -17.29 -32.69 -24.71
N GLN A 2 -16.52 -33.61 -25.29
CA GLN A 2 -15.08 -33.50 -25.53
C GLN A 2 -14.86 -33.84 -27.00
N ALA A 3 -14.29 -32.90 -27.74
CA ALA A 3 -14.00 -32.93 -29.17
C ALA A 3 -12.98 -31.80 -29.38
N PHE A 4 -11.84 -31.90 -30.03
CA PHE A 4 -11.22 -32.94 -30.86
C PHE A 4 -9.73 -32.51 -30.97
N LEU A 5 -8.78 -33.43 -30.83
CA LEU A 5 -7.35 -33.23 -31.08
C LEU A 5 -6.87 -34.32 -32.06
N LYS A 6 -5.96 -33.93 -32.98
CA LYS A 6 -5.20 -34.71 -34.01
C LYS A 6 -5.90 -34.84 -35.38
N GLY A 7 -5.28 -34.61 -36.54
CA GLY A 7 -3.91 -34.26 -37.00
C GLY A 7 -3.99 -33.92 -38.52
N PRO A 8 -2.97 -34.08 -39.40
CA PRO A 8 -1.55 -34.42 -39.23
C PRO A 8 -0.57 -33.47 -39.99
N ALA A 9 0.74 -33.79 -39.89
CA ALA A 9 1.89 -33.09 -40.48
C ALA A 9 2.10 -33.37 -41.99
N ALA A 10 2.66 -32.39 -42.72
CA ALA A 10 3.36 -32.59 -43.99
C ALA A 10 4.49 -31.54 -44.15
N ILE A 11 5.61 -32.00 -44.72
CA ILE A 11 6.92 -31.33 -44.80
C ILE A 11 7.15 -30.77 -46.23
N SER A 12 7.89 -29.66 -46.30
CA SER A 12 8.82 -29.23 -47.38
C SER A 12 8.35 -28.25 -48.47
N THR A 13 8.91 -27.03 -48.45
CA THR A 13 9.90 -26.47 -49.42
C THR A 13 9.80 -24.93 -49.52
N ARG A 14 10.93 -24.23 -49.32
CA ARG A 14 11.13 -22.79 -49.67
C ARG A 14 11.35 -22.66 -51.19
N PRO A 15 11.07 -21.48 -51.79
CA PRO A 15 12.18 -20.67 -52.35
C PRO A 15 11.91 -19.13 -52.22
N PRO A 16 12.65 -18.19 -52.86
CA PRO A 16 13.56 -17.27 -52.16
C PRO A 16 13.17 -15.78 -52.27
N ALA A 17 13.93 -14.95 -51.54
CA ALA A 17 13.83 -13.50 -51.46
C ALA A 17 14.01 -12.77 -52.80
N ALA A 18 13.14 -11.78 -53.06
CA ALA A 18 13.35 -10.72 -54.05
C ALA A 18 13.34 -9.36 -53.33
N LYS A 19 14.44 -8.64 -53.48
CA LYS A 19 14.60 -7.23 -53.10
C LYS A 19 13.81 -6.36 -54.06
N GLU A 20 12.93 -5.51 -53.55
CA GLU A 20 12.56 -4.28 -54.23
C GLU A 20 12.82 -3.08 -53.32
N ARG A 21 13.66 -2.18 -53.83
CA ARG A 21 13.91 -0.84 -53.32
C ARG A 21 12.70 0.03 -53.67
N ALA A 22 12.13 0.71 -52.68
CA ALA A 22 11.31 1.89 -52.91
C ALA A 22 11.80 3.01 -52.00
N ALA A 23 12.05 4.17 -52.62
CA ALA A 23 12.70 5.32 -52.06
C ALA A 23 11.75 6.21 -51.23
N ALA A 24 12.38 6.97 -50.35
CA ALA A 24 11.89 8.04 -49.50
C ALA A 24 10.70 8.87 -50.02
N GLY A 25 9.69 9.00 -49.16
CA GLY A 25 8.76 10.12 -49.10
C GLY A 25 8.71 10.63 -47.66
N ALA A 26 9.25 11.81 -47.43
CA ALA A 26 9.31 12.46 -46.12
C ALA A 26 7.90 12.90 -45.66
N GLY A 27 7.35 12.21 -44.67
CA GLY A 27 6.17 12.63 -43.92
C GLY A 27 6.58 13.02 -42.50
N SER A 28 6.59 14.31 -42.22
CA SER A 28 6.68 14.87 -40.87
C SER A 28 5.44 14.48 -40.08
N SER A 29 5.55 13.46 -39.23
CA SER A 29 4.60 13.21 -38.15
C SER A 29 5.38 13.26 -36.85
N GLY A 30 5.29 14.41 -36.16
CA GLY A 30 5.79 14.56 -34.81
C GLY A 30 5.10 13.53 -33.92
N ASP A 31 5.86 12.52 -33.51
CA ASP A 31 5.50 11.61 -32.43
C ASP A 31 5.39 12.43 -31.14
N ALA A 32 4.21 12.99 -30.90
CA ALA A 32 3.80 13.36 -29.56
C ALA A 32 3.75 12.04 -28.77
N LYS A 33 4.86 11.69 -28.11
CA LYS A 33 4.92 10.60 -27.13
C LYS A 33 3.71 10.75 -26.22
N ARG A 34 2.69 9.90 -26.40
CA ARG A 34 1.59 9.75 -25.45
C ARG A 34 2.24 9.45 -24.11
N LEU A 35 2.32 10.46 -23.25
CA LEU A 35 2.78 10.32 -21.88
C LEU A 35 1.90 9.23 -21.26
N LYS A 36 2.51 8.11 -20.86
CA LYS A 36 1.79 7.02 -20.20
C LYS A 36 1.03 7.63 -19.00
N PRO A 37 -0.28 7.37 -18.85
CA PRO A 37 -1.04 7.96 -17.76
C PRO A 37 -0.46 7.46 -16.43
N VAL A 38 0.10 8.38 -15.66
CA VAL A 38 0.69 8.11 -14.35
C VAL A 38 -0.45 7.96 -13.33
N PRO A 39 -0.45 6.92 -12.47
CA PRO A 39 -1.42 6.79 -11.39
C PRO A 39 -1.45 8.04 -10.50
N TRP A 40 -2.61 8.37 -9.95
CA TRP A 40 -2.76 9.59 -9.13
C TRP A 40 -1.91 9.55 -7.86
N VAL A 41 -1.72 8.36 -7.30
CA VAL A 41 -0.80 8.11 -6.16
C VAL A 41 0.61 8.66 -6.44
N GLU A 42 1.13 8.45 -7.66
CA GLU A 42 2.46 8.93 -8.04
C GLU A 42 2.43 10.39 -8.53
N LYS A 43 1.36 10.79 -9.23
CA LYS A 43 1.18 12.15 -9.75
C LYS A 43 1.14 13.18 -8.62
N TYR A 44 0.45 12.84 -7.53
CA TYR A 44 0.25 13.69 -6.34
C TYR A 44 1.20 13.36 -5.19
N ARG A 45 2.22 12.52 -5.44
CA ARG A 45 3.27 12.25 -4.47
C ARG A 45 3.98 13.58 -4.11
N PRO A 46 4.08 13.94 -2.82
CA PRO A 46 4.75 15.17 -2.38
C PRO A 46 6.14 15.32 -3.00
N LYS A 47 6.44 16.52 -3.52
CA LYS A 47 7.73 16.84 -4.14
C LYS A 47 8.67 17.59 -3.21
N CYS A 48 8.12 18.34 -2.28
CA CYS A 48 8.84 19.14 -1.29
C CYS A 48 8.43 18.70 0.12
N VAL A 49 9.29 18.95 1.11
CA VAL A 49 9.01 18.58 2.50
C VAL A 49 7.78 19.33 3.05
N ASP A 50 7.48 20.53 2.53
CA ASP A 50 6.31 21.34 2.90
C ASP A 50 4.96 20.77 2.43
N GLU A 51 4.95 19.94 1.39
CA GLU A 51 3.72 19.34 0.86
C GLU A 51 3.28 18.09 1.65
N ILE A 52 4.07 17.69 2.64
CA ILE A 52 3.84 16.51 3.46
C ILE A 52 2.85 16.87 4.57
N ALA A 53 1.68 16.26 4.52
CA ALA A 53 0.61 16.55 5.47
C ALA A 53 0.83 15.81 6.81
N PHE A 54 0.87 16.57 7.92
CA PHE A 54 0.68 16.07 9.30
C PHE A 54 1.83 15.24 9.89
N GLN A 55 3.09 15.51 9.52
CA GLN A 55 4.28 14.98 10.19
C GLN A 55 5.25 16.08 10.59
N ASP A 56 4.78 17.06 11.35
CA ASP A 56 5.52 18.28 11.70
C ASP A 56 6.85 17.99 12.40
N GLU A 57 6.90 16.98 13.28
CA GLU A 57 8.14 16.56 13.97
C GLU A 57 9.20 16.08 12.97
N VAL A 58 8.80 15.27 11.99
CA VAL A 58 9.71 14.73 10.97
C VAL A 58 10.13 15.84 10.02
N VAL A 59 9.18 16.66 9.57
CA VAL A 59 9.41 17.81 8.69
C VAL A 59 10.37 18.80 9.35
N ALA A 60 10.20 19.12 10.63
CA ALA A 60 11.06 20.05 11.35
C ALA A 60 12.51 19.54 11.46
N VAL A 61 12.71 18.25 11.75
CA VAL A 61 14.06 17.67 11.80
C VAL A 61 14.70 17.61 10.41
N MET A 62 13.93 17.24 9.39
CA MET A 62 14.40 17.21 8.01
C MET A 62 14.79 18.61 7.52
N LYS A 63 13.97 19.64 7.80
CA LYS A 63 14.30 21.05 7.49
C LYS A 63 15.60 21.51 8.14
N LYS A 64 15.80 21.23 9.44
CA LYS A 64 17.07 21.53 10.12
C LYS A 64 18.27 20.84 9.47
N SER A 65 18.08 19.61 8.97
CA SER A 65 19.14 18.92 8.24
C SER A 65 19.40 19.51 6.86
N LEU A 66 18.36 20.00 6.17
CA LEU A 66 18.49 20.73 4.91
C LEU A 66 19.25 22.07 5.09
N GLU A 67 19.11 22.72 6.25
CA GLU A 67 19.79 23.98 6.61
C GLU A 67 21.29 23.81 6.95
N GLY A 68 21.81 22.58 6.95
CA GLY A 68 23.24 22.29 7.14
C GLY A 68 23.58 21.48 8.39
N ALA A 69 22.59 20.98 9.14
CA ALA A 69 22.83 20.03 10.21
C ALA A 69 23.14 18.62 9.67
N ASP A 70 24.03 17.90 10.37
CA ASP A 70 24.40 16.53 10.01
C ASP A 70 23.19 15.58 10.09
N LEU A 71 22.90 14.85 9.00
CA LEU A 71 21.72 13.99 8.90
C LEU A 71 21.99 12.60 9.50
N PRO A 72 21.50 12.22 10.69
CA PRO A 72 21.73 10.89 11.22
C PRO A 72 21.10 9.80 10.33
N ASN A 73 21.44 8.53 10.55
CA ASN A 73 20.67 7.45 9.95
C ASN A 73 19.22 7.52 10.45
N LEU A 74 18.26 7.31 9.56
CA LEU A 74 16.84 7.47 9.83
C LEU A 74 16.15 6.11 9.87
N LEU A 75 15.18 5.96 10.77
CA LEU A 75 14.27 4.82 10.82
C LEU A 75 12.83 5.34 10.84
N PHE A 76 12.12 5.14 9.74
CA PHE A 76 10.72 5.53 9.56
C PHE A 76 9.84 4.31 9.77
N TYR A 77 8.92 4.39 10.72
CA TYR A 77 8.01 3.29 11.02
C TYR A 77 6.59 3.75 11.25
N GLY A 78 5.61 2.93 10.85
CA GLY A 78 4.20 3.23 11.02
C GLY A 78 3.32 2.51 9.99
N PRO A 79 1.99 2.67 10.06
CA PRO A 79 1.05 2.03 9.14
C PRO A 79 1.31 2.35 7.66
N PRO A 80 0.83 1.53 6.71
CA PRO A 80 0.91 1.82 5.28
C PRO A 80 0.16 3.13 4.95
N GLY A 81 0.45 3.71 3.79
CA GLY A 81 -0.25 4.93 3.34
C GLY A 81 0.10 6.23 4.05
N THR A 82 0.89 6.21 5.12
CA THR A 82 1.23 7.39 5.95
C THR A 82 2.32 8.31 5.38
N GLY A 83 2.82 8.05 4.16
CA GLY A 83 3.78 8.94 3.50
C GLY A 83 5.26 8.74 3.86
N LYS A 84 5.64 7.61 4.48
CA LYS A 84 7.03 7.27 4.86
C LYS A 84 8.03 7.41 3.68
N THR A 85 7.80 6.68 2.60
CA THR A 85 8.65 6.69 1.40
C THR A 85 8.60 8.04 0.70
N SER A 86 7.41 8.66 0.62
CA SER A 86 7.24 9.98 0.03
C SER A 86 8.06 11.06 0.75
N THR A 87 8.14 10.98 2.09
CA THR A 87 8.84 11.96 2.92
C THR A 87 10.35 11.97 2.65
N ILE A 88 10.99 10.80 2.68
CA ILE A 88 12.43 10.71 2.42
C ILE A 88 12.76 11.08 0.97
N LEU A 89 11.91 10.70 0.02
CA LEU A 89 12.13 11.03 -1.39
C LEU A 89 11.97 12.53 -1.66
N ALA A 90 10.99 13.19 -1.04
CA ALA A 90 10.82 14.64 -1.12
C ALA A 90 12.04 15.35 -0.52
N ALA A 91 12.47 14.95 0.69
CA ALA A 91 13.66 15.52 1.33
C ALA A 91 14.94 15.29 0.50
N ALA A 92 15.14 14.10 -0.06
CA ALA A 92 16.30 13.80 -0.88
C ALA A 92 16.28 14.55 -2.22
N ARG A 93 15.10 14.79 -2.81
CA ARG A 93 14.95 15.64 -4.01
C ARG A 93 15.26 17.09 -3.69
N GLU A 94 14.84 17.59 -2.54
CA GLU A 94 15.14 18.95 -2.09
C GLU A 94 16.64 19.14 -1.80
N LEU A 95 17.26 18.17 -1.14
CA LEU A 95 18.68 18.19 -0.78
C LEU A 95 19.61 18.07 -1.99
N TYR A 96 19.35 17.10 -2.88
CA TYR A 96 20.24 16.80 -4.01
C TYR A 96 19.77 17.43 -5.32
N GLY A 97 18.55 17.96 -5.42
CA GLY A 97 17.98 18.42 -6.68
C GLY A 97 17.85 17.30 -7.73
N PRO A 98 17.24 17.60 -8.89
CA PRO A 98 16.89 16.58 -9.88
C PRO A 98 18.11 15.89 -10.55
N GLU A 99 19.23 16.61 -10.69
CA GLU A 99 20.41 16.10 -11.39
C GLU A 99 21.22 15.09 -10.56
N LEU A 100 21.49 15.41 -9.29
CA LEU A 100 22.30 14.56 -8.41
C LEU A 100 21.49 13.48 -7.71
N PHE A 101 20.15 13.58 -7.70
CA PHE A 101 19.28 12.60 -7.06
C PHE A 101 19.61 11.16 -7.51
N ARG A 102 19.71 10.93 -8.83
CA ARG A 102 19.99 9.59 -9.37
C ARG A 102 21.39 9.06 -9.05
N GLN A 103 22.34 9.94 -8.77
CA GLN A 103 23.73 9.56 -8.47
C GLN A 103 23.96 9.36 -6.97
N ARG A 104 23.20 10.07 -6.13
CA ARG A 104 23.42 10.13 -4.68
C ARG A 104 22.35 9.43 -3.84
N VAL A 105 21.23 9.04 -4.44
CA VAL A 105 20.16 8.29 -3.79
C VAL A 105 20.05 6.91 -4.41
N LEU A 106 20.16 5.89 -3.57
CA LEU A 106 19.86 4.51 -3.93
C LEU A 106 18.60 4.07 -3.19
N GLU A 107 17.51 3.86 -3.93
CA GLU A 107 16.29 3.26 -3.42
C GLU A 107 16.31 1.76 -3.72
N LEU A 108 16.20 0.93 -2.68
CA LEU A 108 16.03 -0.52 -2.80
C LEU A 108 14.79 -0.94 -2.02
N ASN A 109 13.92 -1.69 -2.68
CA ASN A 109 12.85 -2.41 -1.98
C ASN A 109 13.42 -3.74 -1.46
N ALA A 110 13.47 -3.91 -0.14
CA ALA A 110 14.10 -5.06 0.47
C ALA A 110 13.30 -6.37 0.29
N SER A 111 12.01 -6.28 -0.06
CA SER A 111 11.15 -7.44 -0.34
C SER A 111 11.35 -8.02 -1.74
N ASP A 112 11.74 -7.21 -2.73
CA ASP A 112 11.98 -7.66 -4.10
C ASP A 112 13.38 -8.27 -4.24
N GLU A 113 14.38 -7.68 -3.58
CA GLU A 113 15.79 -8.11 -3.65
C GLU A 113 16.20 -8.98 -2.45
N ARG A 114 15.43 -10.06 -2.19
CA ARG A 114 15.55 -10.94 -1.00
C ARG A 114 16.92 -11.62 -0.79
N GLY A 115 17.81 -11.57 -1.78
CA GLY A 115 19.15 -12.10 -1.66
C GLY A 115 19.98 -11.27 -0.67
N ILE A 116 20.30 -11.84 0.49
CA ILE A 116 21.24 -11.29 1.48
C ILE A 116 22.52 -10.74 0.80
N GLN A 117 22.96 -11.44 -0.25
CA GLN A 117 24.15 -11.10 -1.01
C GLN A 117 23.94 -9.92 -1.97
N VAL A 118 22.76 -9.80 -2.60
CA VAL A 118 22.43 -8.71 -3.53
C VAL A 118 22.38 -7.38 -2.78
N ILE A 119 21.67 -7.33 -1.64
CA ILE A 119 21.62 -6.12 -0.80
C ILE A 119 23.02 -5.75 -0.32
N ARG A 120 23.80 -6.73 0.16
CA ARG A 120 25.17 -6.48 0.63
C ARG A 120 26.07 -5.92 -0.48
N GLU A 121 26.06 -6.53 -1.66
CA GLU A 121 26.93 -6.15 -2.76
C GLU A 121 26.53 -4.81 -3.37
N LYS A 122 25.24 -4.58 -3.65
CA LYS A 122 24.76 -3.31 -4.21
C LYS A 122 24.94 -2.14 -3.25
N VAL A 123 24.55 -2.31 -1.98
CA VAL A 123 24.71 -1.26 -0.97
C VAL A 123 26.19 -0.97 -0.74
N LYS A 124 27.04 -2.00 -0.66
CA LYS A 124 28.49 -1.82 -0.51
C LYS A 124 29.11 -1.12 -1.73
N ALA A 125 28.78 -1.56 -2.94
CA ALA A 125 29.28 -0.93 -4.17
C ALA A 125 28.87 0.55 -4.22
N PHE A 126 27.61 0.85 -3.93
CA PHE A 126 27.11 2.22 -3.90
C PHE A 126 27.74 3.05 -2.78
N ALA A 127 27.91 2.50 -1.59
CA ALA A 127 28.54 3.19 -0.46
C ALA A 127 30.02 3.50 -0.73
N GLN A 128 30.73 2.65 -1.48
CA GLN A 128 32.14 2.85 -1.85
C GLN A 128 32.38 3.88 -2.95
N LEU A 129 31.38 4.23 -3.77
CA LEU A 129 31.53 5.25 -4.82
C LEU A 129 31.84 6.63 -4.22
N THR A 130 32.97 7.24 -4.53
CA THR A 130 33.28 8.58 -4.04
C THR A 130 32.43 9.64 -4.75
N VAL A 131 31.91 10.60 -3.98
CA VAL A 131 31.08 11.69 -4.50
C VAL A 131 31.76 13.02 -4.20
N SER A 132 31.85 13.89 -5.20
CA SER A 132 32.43 15.24 -5.04
C SER A 132 31.48 16.15 -4.26
N GLY A 133 32.00 16.99 -3.36
CA GLY A 133 31.20 17.88 -2.51
C GLY A 133 30.53 19.06 -3.23
N ASN A 134 30.88 19.33 -4.48
CA ASN A 134 30.45 20.53 -5.19
C ASN A 134 29.44 20.21 -6.29
N ARG A 135 28.36 20.99 -6.34
CA ARG A 135 27.52 21.13 -7.55
C ARG A 135 28.22 22.04 -8.54
N SER A 136 27.98 21.81 -9.83
CA SER A 136 28.30 22.75 -10.92
C SER A 136 27.64 24.12 -10.73
N ASP A 137 26.57 24.19 -9.92
CA ASP A 137 25.69 25.35 -9.71
C ASP A 137 26.01 26.17 -8.44
N GLY A 138 27.15 25.93 -7.78
CA GLY A 138 27.60 26.73 -6.62
C GLY A 138 26.85 26.54 -5.30
N LYS A 139 25.72 25.80 -5.27
CA LYS A 139 25.02 25.43 -4.04
C LYS A 139 25.76 24.35 -3.25
N VAL A 140 25.82 24.52 -1.92
CA VAL A 140 26.38 23.55 -0.98
C VAL A 140 25.59 22.25 -1.06
N CYS A 141 26.24 21.17 -1.48
CA CYS A 141 25.64 19.84 -1.48
C CYS A 141 26.28 19.04 -0.34
N PRO A 142 25.49 18.36 0.50
CA PRO A 142 26.09 17.58 1.57
C PRO A 142 27.04 16.51 1.03
N PRO A 143 28.20 16.27 1.68
CA PRO A 143 29.21 15.33 1.24
C PRO A 143 28.87 13.87 1.59
N PHE A 144 27.58 13.53 1.64
CA PHE A 144 27.10 12.18 1.88
C PHE A 144 26.08 11.75 0.84
N LYS A 145 25.90 10.44 0.71
CA LYS A 145 24.85 9.77 -0.08
C LYS A 145 23.73 9.28 0.81
N ILE A 146 22.56 9.01 0.25
CA ILE A 146 21.43 8.40 0.96
C ILE A 146 21.12 7.04 0.35
N VAL A 147 21.02 6.01 1.19
CA VAL A 147 20.48 4.70 0.83
C VAL A 147 19.14 4.54 1.52
N ILE A 148 18.08 4.38 0.73
CA ILE A 148 16.72 4.14 1.19
C ILE A 148 16.43 2.66 1.05
N LEU A 149 16.14 2.00 2.17
CA LEU A 149 15.71 0.61 2.20
C LEU A 149 14.23 0.58 2.60
N ASP A 150 13.37 0.35 1.61
CA ASP A 150 11.93 0.18 1.84
C ASP A 150 11.62 -1.27 2.27
N GLU A 151 10.56 -1.44 3.05
CA GLU A 151 10.12 -2.73 3.61
C GLU A 151 11.24 -3.50 4.35
N ALA A 152 12.04 -2.77 5.15
CA ALA A 152 13.17 -3.33 5.90
C ALA A 152 12.75 -4.40 6.93
N ASP A 153 11.48 -4.44 7.32
CA ASP A 153 10.88 -5.47 8.18
C ASP A 153 10.72 -6.83 7.50
N SER A 154 10.73 -6.87 6.18
CA SER A 154 10.75 -8.11 5.38
C SER A 154 12.15 -8.73 5.27
N MET A 155 13.20 -8.03 5.73
CA MET A 155 14.57 -8.55 5.72
C MET A 155 14.78 -9.63 6.78
N THR A 156 15.54 -10.67 6.43
CA THR A 156 16.01 -11.66 7.41
C THR A 156 16.98 -11.05 8.42
N SER A 157 17.01 -11.58 9.64
CA SER A 157 17.92 -11.12 10.71
C SER A 157 19.40 -11.17 10.28
N ALA A 158 19.78 -12.17 9.49
CA ALA A 158 21.12 -12.29 8.91
C ALA A 158 21.45 -11.16 7.92
N ALA A 159 20.49 -10.73 7.09
CA ALA A 159 20.64 -9.59 6.19
C ALA A 159 20.82 -8.28 6.99
N GLN A 160 19.99 -8.08 8.01
CA GLN A 160 20.06 -6.92 8.89
C GLN A 160 21.41 -6.84 9.64
N ALA A 161 21.93 -7.97 10.12
CA ALA A 161 23.25 -8.04 10.75
C ALA A 161 24.40 -7.70 9.78
N ALA A 162 24.27 -8.08 8.50
CA ALA A 162 25.24 -7.72 7.47
C ALA A 162 25.18 -6.21 7.11
N LEU A 163 23.96 -5.66 7.03
CA LEU A 163 23.73 -4.24 6.80
C LEU A 163 24.35 -3.40 7.91
N ARG A 164 24.17 -3.80 9.18
CA ARG A 164 24.77 -3.11 10.34
C ARG A 164 26.27 -2.86 10.17
N ARG A 165 27.04 -3.87 9.76
CA ARG A 165 28.50 -3.72 9.54
C ARG A 165 28.82 -2.68 8.47
N THR A 166 28.02 -2.64 7.41
CA THR A 166 28.15 -1.68 6.32
C THR A 166 27.80 -0.26 6.79
N MET A 167 26.73 -0.12 7.57
CA MET A 167 26.32 1.15 8.17
C MET A 167 27.38 1.73 9.11
N GLU A 168 28.03 0.88 9.92
CA GLU A 168 29.11 1.31 10.81
C GLU A 168 30.34 1.76 10.02
N LYS A 169 30.77 0.96 9.03
CA LYS A 169 31.98 1.21 8.23
C LYS A 169 31.85 2.46 7.35
N GLU A 170 30.70 2.67 6.73
CA GLU A 170 30.48 3.70 5.71
C GLU A 170 29.69 4.92 6.24
N SER A 171 29.58 5.07 7.57
CA SER A 171 28.84 6.15 8.25
C SER A 171 29.26 7.57 7.87
N LYS A 172 30.53 7.76 7.44
CA LYS A 172 31.06 9.07 7.02
C LYS A 172 30.58 9.50 5.63
N THR A 173 30.36 8.55 4.72
CA THR A 173 30.08 8.82 3.31
C THR A 173 28.62 8.57 2.92
N THR A 174 27.92 7.74 3.70
CA THR A 174 26.59 7.24 3.36
C THR A 174 25.69 7.26 4.59
N ARG A 175 24.49 7.84 4.44
CA ARG A 175 23.41 7.83 5.41
C ARG A 175 22.34 6.84 4.97
N PHE A 176 21.78 6.13 5.93
CA PHE A 176 20.77 5.11 5.69
C PHE A 176 19.42 5.60 6.17
N CYS A 177 18.37 5.36 5.37
CA CYS A 177 16.99 5.53 5.75
C CYS A 177 16.28 4.18 5.64
N LEU A 178 15.94 3.60 6.78
CA LEU A 178 15.18 2.35 6.86
C LEU A 178 13.70 2.68 6.98
N ILE A 179 12.87 2.10 6.13
CA ILE A 179 11.41 2.22 6.20
C ILE A 179 10.84 0.85 6.55
N CYS A 180 9.98 0.79 7.56
CA CYS A 180 9.27 -0.42 7.93
C CYS A 180 7.84 -0.12 8.41
N ASN A 181 6.99 -1.14 8.51
CA ASN A 181 5.70 -0.99 9.19
C ASN A 181 5.85 -1.29 10.69
N TYR A 182 6.62 -2.33 11.01
CA TYR A 182 6.81 -2.79 12.39
C TYR A 182 8.26 -2.63 12.86
N ILE A 183 8.46 -1.79 13.87
CA ILE A 183 9.80 -1.61 14.47
C ILE A 183 10.33 -2.87 15.17
N SER A 184 9.43 -3.72 15.69
CA SER A 184 9.77 -4.97 16.37
C SER A 184 10.45 -6.00 15.45
N ARG A 185 10.29 -5.87 14.13
CA ARG A 185 10.93 -6.75 13.14
C ARG A 185 12.36 -6.33 12.80
N ILE A 186 12.82 -5.18 13.29
CA ILE A 186 14.17 -4.68 13.09
C ILE A 186 15.02 -5.01 14.31
N ILE A 187 16.22 -5.57 14.10
CA ILE A 187 17.15 -5.90 15.17
C ILE A 187 17.58 -4.65 15.94
N GLU A 188 17.68 -4.76 17.27
CA GLU A 188 18.09 -3.68 18.18
C GLU A 188 19.43 -3.00 17.80
N PRO A 189 20.45 -3.72 17.29
CA PRO A 189 21.69 -3.08 16.83
C PRO A 189 21.49 -2.07 15.69
N LEU A 190 20.46 -2.23 14.83
CA LEU A 190 20.15 -1.25 13.79
C LEU A 190 19.35 -0.08 14.36
N THR A 191 18.32 -0.37 15.18
CA THR A 191 17.44 0.68 15.72
C THR A 191 18.18 1.61 16.68
N SER A 192 19.20 1.13 17.40
CA SER A 192 20.07 1.95 18.25
C SER A 192 20.96 2.94 17.49
N ARG A 193 21.21 2.71 16.20
CA ARG A 193 22.08 3.54 15.34
C ARG A 193 21.29 4.49 14.43
N CYS A 194 19.97 4.50 14.56
CA CYS A 194 19.07 5.31 13.75
C CYS A 194 18.21 6.22 14.63
N SER A 195 17.98 7.45 14.18
CA SER A 195 16.94 8.33 14.71
C SER A 195 15.58 7.81 14.26
N LYS A 196 14.72 7.52 15.25
CA LYS A 196 13.43 6.85 15.03
C LYS A 196 12.34 7.90 14.84
N PHE A 197 11.56 7.78 13.77
CA PHE A 197 10.43 8.64 13.48
C PHE A 197 9.18 7.79 13.30
N ARG A 198 8.19 8.05 14.16
CA ARG A 198 6.90 7.36 14.13
C ARG A 198 5.95 8.11 13.22
N PHE A 199 5.52 7.46 12.15
CA PHE A 199 4.45 7.94 11.29
C PHE A 199 3.11 7.47 11.87
N LYS A 200 2.27 8.43 12.22
CA LYS A 200 0.90 8.18 12.69
C LYS A 200 -0.04 8.13 11.47
N PRO A 201 -1.15 7.38 11.53
CA PRO A 201 -2.26 7.55 10.61
C PRO A 201 -2.65 9.02 10.48
N LEU A 202 -3.04 9.42 9.28
CA LEU A 202 -3.51 10.78 9.04
C LEU A 202 -4.88 10.96 9.69
N SER A 203 -5.15 12.15 10.22
CA SER A 203 -6.50 12.46 10.71
C SER A 203 -7.48 12.54 9.54
N ASP A 204 -8.73 12.15 9.78
CA ASP A 204 -9.77 12.09 8.75
C ASP A 204 -9.93 13.42 8.03
N LYS A 205 -9.95 14.54 8.78
CA LYS A 205 -10.04 15.90 8.23
C LYS A 205 -8.95 16.22 7.21
N ILE A 206 -7.72 15.75 7.44
CA ILE A 206 -6.59 16.02 6.54
C ILE A 206 -6.67 15.14 5.30
N GLN A 207 -7.14 13.90 5.45
CA GLN A 207 -7.40 13.04 4.31
C GLN A 207 -8.51 13.63 3.43
N GLU A 208 -9.61 14.10 4.03
CA GLU A 208 -10.71 14.76 3.33
C GLU A 208 -10.20 15.99 2.56
N GLN A 209 -9.44 16.88 3.21
CA GLN A 209 -8.84 18.06 2.57
C GLN A 209 -7.96 17.66 1.38
N ARG A 210 -7.11 16.64 1.53
CA ARG A 210 -6.22 16.21 0.46
C ARG A 210 -6.97 15.56 -0.70
N LEU A 211 -8.04 14.82 -0.42
CA LEU A 211 -8.91 14.23 -1.44
C LEU A 211 -9.71 15.30 -2.18
N LEU A 212 -10.17 16.34 -1.50
CA LEU A 212 -10.80 17.52 -2.10
C LEU A 212 -9.83 18.23 -3.05
N ASP A 213 -8.60 18.52 -2.61
CA ASP A 213 -7.57 19.13 -3.45
C ASP A 213 -7.32 18.35 -4.75
N ILE A 214 -7.30 17.01 -4.67
CA ILE A 214 -7.10 16.13 -5.82
C ILE A 214 -8.34 16.13 -6.71
N SER A 215 -9.53 16.12 -6.12
CA SER A 215 -10.80 16.14 -6.84
C SER A 215 -10.97 17.43 -7.65
N GLU A 216 -10.61 18.58 -7.07
CA GLU A 216 -10.62 19.87 -7.76
C GLU A 216 -9.62 19.90 -8.94
N LYS A 217 -8.39 19.41 -8.73
CA LYS A 217 -7.35 19.40 -9.78
C LYS A 217 -7.68 18.47 -10.95
N GLU A 218 -8.42 17.40 -10.70
CA GLU A 218 -8.86 16.44 -11.73
C GLU A 218 -10.29 16.73 -12.25
N ASN A 219 -10.95 17.79 -11.74
CA ASN A 219 -12.35 18.13 -12.04
C ASN A 219 -13.34 16.97 -11.81
N VAL A 220 -13.18 16.27 -10.68
CA VAL A 220 -14.03 15.15 -10.27
C VAL A 220 -15.21 15.68 -9.47
N LYS A 221 -16.42 15.28 -9.86
CA LYS A 221 -17.63 15.55 -9.09
C LYS A 221 -17.83 14.45 -8.05
N ILE A 222 -17.70 14.80 -6.78
CA ILE A 222 -17.88 13.87 -5.66
C ILE A 222 -18.72 14.55 -4.58
N SER A 223 -19.66 13.82 -3.98
CA SER A 223 -20.44 14.32 -2.87
C SER A 223 -19.60 14.34 -1.58
N SER A 224 -19.89 15.26 -0.66
CA SER A 224 -19.20 15.32 0.64
C SER A 224 -19.35 14.02 1.45
N GLU A 225 -20.53 13.41 1.39
CA GLU A 225 -20.83 12.12 2.02
C GLU A 225 -19.95 11.00 1.46
N ALA A 226 -19.73 10.96 0.14
CA ALA A 226 -18.87 9.97 -0.49
C ALA A 226 -17.40 10.17 -0.12
N ILE A 227 -16.94 11.40 0.12
CA ILE A 227 -15.57 11.66 0.61
C ILE A 227 -15.40 11.14 2.02
N SER A 228 -16.30 11.49 2.95
CA SER A 228 -16.21 11.02 4.33
C SER A 228 -16.30 9.49 4.40
N TYR A 229 -17.18 8.87 3.61
CA TYR A 229 -17.25 7.42 3.51
C TYR A 229 -15.97 6.79 2.91
N LEU A 230 -15.39 7.43 1.88
CA LEU A 230 -14.12 6.98 1.30
C LEU A 230 -12.98 7.01 2.34
N VAL A 231 -12.93 8.03 3.18
CA VAL A 231 -11.94 8.14 4.27
C VAL A 231 -12.16 7.05 5.31
N GLN A 232 -13.41 6.81 5.72
CA GLN A 232 -13.76 5.74 6.66
C GLN A 232 -13.30 4.37 6.14
N VAL A 233 -13.62 4.05 4.89
CA VAL A 233 -13.25 2.78 4.22
C VAL A 233 -11.73 2.64 4.00
N SER A 234 -11.01 3.76 4.00
CA SER A 234 -9.56 3.77 3.80
C SER A 234 -8.77 3.54 5.09
N GLU A 235 -9.41 3.59 6.27
CA GLU A 235 -8.81 3.27 7.58
C GLU A 235 -7.48 4.00 7.86
N GLY A 236 -7.35 5.24 7.41
CA GLY A 236 -6.11 6.02 7.58
C GLY A 236 -5.05 5.84 6.49
N ASP A 237 -5.28 4.98 5.49
CA ASP A 237 -4.40 4.80 4.33
C ASP A 237 -4.79 5.75 3.17
N LEU A 238 -4.07 6.86 3.05
CA LEU A 238 -4.27 7.83 1.97
C LEU A 238 -3.96 7.26 0.57
N ARG A 239 -3.03 6.30 0.46
CA ARG A 239 -2.73 5.66 -0.84
C ARG A 239 -3.95 4.86 -1.30
N LYS A 240 -4.58 4.11 -0.41
CA LYS A 240 -5.82 3.37 -0.66
C LYS A 240 -6.94 4.33 -1.08
N ALA A 241 -7.15 5.42 -0.33
CA ALA A 241 -8.15 6.44 -0.64
C ALA A 241 -7.98 7.06 -2.03
N ILE A 242 -6.76 7.49 -2.39
CA ILE A 242 -6.48 8.08 -3.71
C ILE A 242 -6.68 7.06 -4.83
N THR A 243 -6.31 5.80 -4.60
CA THR A 243 -6.48 4.72 -5.58
C THR A 243 -7.95 4.45 -5.84
N PHE A 244 -8.77 4.37 -4.79
CA PHE A 244 -10.22 4.22 -4.90
C PHE A 244 -10.88 5.41 -5.59
N LEU A 245 -10.50 6.65 -5.26
CA LEU A 245 -11.01 7.84 -5.95
C LEU A 245 -10.69 7.82 -7.45
N GLN A 246 -9.46 7.42 -7.81
CA GLN A 246 -9.05 7.29 -9.20
C GLN A 246 -9.87 6.22 -9.94
N SER A 247 -10.06 5.06 -9.31
CA SER A 247 -10.87 3.96 -9.87
C SER A 247 -12.33 4.35 -10.01
N ALA A 248 -12.90 5.05 -9.02
CA ALA A 248 -14.27 5.53 -9.02
C ALA A 248 -14.54 6.50 -10.17
N THR A 249 -13.63 7.45 -10.37
CA THR A 249 -13.71 8.40 -11.48
C THR A 249 -13.71 7.70 -12.84
N ARG A 250 -12.88 6.64 -12.99
CA ARG A 250 -12.82 5.86 -14.23
C ARG A 250 -14.07 5.04 -14.46
N LEU A 251 -14.66 4.47 -13.40
CA LEU A 251 -15.88 3.69 -13.46
C LEU A 251 -17.09 4.55 -13.84
N THR A 252 -17.22 5.73 -13.26
CA THR A 252 -18.37 6.63 -13.50
C THR A 252 -18.26 7.40 -14.82
N GLY A 253 -17.09 7.43 -15.44
CA GLY A 253 -16.84 8.15 -16.70
C GLY A 253 -17.03 9.66 -16.56
N GLY A 254 -16.77 10.22 -15.38
CA GLY A 254 -16.95 11.65 -15.08
C GLY A 254 -18.33 12.05 -14.57
N LYS A 255 -19.21 11.08 -14.29
CA LYS A 255 -20.43 11.31 -13.50
C LYS A 255 -20.10 11.42 -12.01
N GLU A 256 -21.05 11.97 -11.25
CA GLU A 256 -20.91 12.16 -9.80
C GLU A 256 -20.66 10.82 -9.08
N ILE A 257 -19.66 10.82 -8.21
CA ILE A 257 -19.30 9.67 -7.38
C ILE A 257 -20.20 9.65 -6.15
N THR A 258 -20.97 8.58 -6.00
CA THR A 258 -21.87 8.32 -4.86
C THR A 258 -21.28 7.27 -3.92
N GLU A 259 -21.82 7.16 -2.71
CA GLU A 259 -21.40 6.17 -1.70
C GLU A 259 -21.39 4.74 -2.25
N LYS A 260 -22.43 4.36 -3.02
CA LYS A 260 -22.56 3.03 -3.62
C LYS A 260 -21.38 2.65 -4.51
N VAL A 261 -20.91 3.60 -5.34
CA VAL A 261 -19.75 3.39 -6.21
C VAL A 261 -18.49 3.15 -5.37
N VAL A 262 -18.36 3.86 -4.25
CA VAL A 262 -17.23 3.68 -3.32
C VAL A 262 -17.31 2.31 -2.64
N THR A 263 -18.49 1.87 -2.20
CA THR A 263 -18.71 0.55 -1.59
C THR A 263 -18.33 -0.57 -2.56
N GLU A 264 -18.80 -0.50 -3.81
CA GLU A 264 -18.49 -1.49 -4.85
C GLU A 264 -16.99 -1.59 -5.14
N ILE A 265 -16.30 -0.45 -5.21
CA ILE A 265 -14.85 -0.41 -5.52
C ILE A 265 -14.01 -0.87 -4.34
N ALA A 266 -14.45 -0.54 -3.14
CA ALA A 266 -13.74 -0.93 -1.93
C ALA A 266 -13.89 -2.43 -1.62
N GLY A 267 -14.85 -3.12 -2.25
CA GLY A 267 -15.16 -4.53 -1.95
C GLY A 267 -15.72 -4.73 -0.55
N VAL A 268 -16.29 -3.66 0.02
CA VAL A 268 -16.89 -3.63 1.36
C VAL A 268 -18.29 -4.25 1.26
N VAL A 269 -18.64 -5.13 2.20
CA VAL A 269 -19.98 -5.74 2.21
C VAL A 269 -20.99 -4.67 2.65
N PRO A 270 -22.12 -4.52 1.93
CA PRO A 270 -23.18 -3.59 2.31
C PRO A 270 -23.71 -3.88 3.71
N LYS A 271 -24.05 -2.81 4.45
CA LYS A 271 -24.56 -2.93 5.82
C LYS A 271 -25.83 -3.77 5.89
N GLU A 272 -26.67 -3.68 4.86
CA GLU A 272 -27.92 -4.44 4.73
C GLU A 272 -27.67 -5.94 4.75
N ALA A 273 -26.59 -6.40 4.11
CA ALA A 273 -26.25 -7.81 4.03
C ALA A 273 -25.74 -8.34 5.39
N ILE A 274 -24.95 -7.53 6.12
CA ILE A 274 -24.50 -7.86 7.49
C ILE A 274 -25.69 -7.89 8.46
N HIS A 275 -26.60 -6.91 8.38
CA HIS A 275 -27.82 -6.92 9.19
C HIS A 275 -28.71 -8.12 8.86
N GLY A 276 -28.80 -8.51 7.59
CA GLY A 276 -29.48 -9.73 7.16
C GLY A 276 -28.88 -11.00 7.77
N LEU A 277 -27.54 -11.09 7.80
CA LEU A 277 -26.83 -12.20 8.45
C LEU A 277 -27.09 -12.24 9.95
N LEU A 278 -27.00 -11.10 10.64
CA LEU A 278 -27.29 -10.99 12.08
C LEU A 278 -28.75 -11.33 12.40
N ALA A 279 -29.69 -10.91 11.56
CA ALA A 279 -31.11 -11.25 11.70
C ALA A 279 -31.33 -12.77 11.52
N ALA A 280 -30.64 -13.40 10.56
CA ALA A 280 -30.68 -14.86 10.39
C ALA A 280 -30.14 -15.58 11.64
N CYS A 281 -29.02 -15.11 12.20
CA CYS A 281 -28.46 -15.64 13.45
C CYS A 281 -29.42 -15.47 14.65
N ARG A 282 -30.16 -14.36 14.74
CA ARG A 282 -31.18 -14.14 15.79
C ARG A 282 -32.42 -15.03 15.61
N SER A 283 -32.72 -15.47 14.39
CA SER A 283 -33.92 -16.27 14.09
C SER A 283 -33.83 -17.74 14.54
N GLY A 284 -32.64 -18.22 14.90
CA GLY A 284 -32.43 -19.60 15.37
C GLY A 284 -32.61 -20.71 14.33
N SER A 285 -32.86 -20.38 13.06
CA SER A 285 -33.06 -21.35 11.98
C SER A 285 -31.78 -21.55 11.17
N PHE A 286 -31.23 -22.77 11.23
CA PHE A 286 -30.02 -23.13 10.48
C PHE A 286 -30.22 -23.08 8.97
N GLU A 287 -31.40 -23.45 8.45
CA GLU A 287 -31.70 -23.38 7.01
C GLU A 287 -31.65 -21.95 6.47
N LYS A 288 -32.17 -20.98 7.24
CA LYS A 288 -32.09 -19.55 6.89
C LYS A 288 -30.65 -19.07 6.89
N LEU A 289 -29.88 -19.46 7.90
CA LEU A 289 -28.45 -19.14 8.00
C LEU A 289 -27.69 -19.66 6.78
N GLU A 290 -27.88 -20.93 6.42
CA GLU A 290 -27.23 -21.56 5.28
C GLU A 290 -27.55 -20.84 3.97
N THR A 291 -28.81 -20.45 3.78
CA THR A 291 -29.26 -19.72 2.59
C THR A 291 -28.61 -18.34 2.49
N VAL A 292 -28.57 -17.57 3.59
CA VAL A 292 -27.96 -16.23 3.60
C VAL A 292 -26.44 -16.33 3.38
N THR A 293 -25.76 -17.26 4.04
CA THR A 293 -24.32 -17.47 3.87
C THR A 293 -23.97 -17.91 2.44
N LYS A 294 -24.75 -18.81 1.83
CA LYS A 294 -24.57 -19.18 0.43
C LYS A 294 -24.75 -17.98 -0.51
N ASN A 295 -25.75 -17.14 -0.27
CA ASN A 295 -25.98 -15.95 -1.09
C ASN A 295 -24.80 -14.97 -1.02
N LEU A 296 -24.27 -14.71 0.19
CA LEU A 296 -23.11 -13.83 0.38
C LEU A 296 -21.86 -14.31 -0.38
N ILE A 297 -21.61 -15.62 -0.39
CA ILE A 297 -20.48 -16.21 -1.12
C ILE A 297 -20.73 -16.19 -2.62
N ASN A 298 -21.97 -16.46 -3.06
CA ASN A 298 -22.35 -16.39 -4.47
C ASN A 298 -22.25 -14.96 -5.03
N GLU A 299 -22.49 -13.95 -4.19
CA GLU A 299 -22.27 -12.53 -4.52
C GLU A 299 -20.77 -12.17 -4.61
N GLY A 300 -19.88 -13.04 -4.14
CA GLY A 300 -18.43 -12.92 -4.30
C GLY A 300 -17.74 -12.06 -3.24
N TYR A 301 -18.40 -11.83 -2.09
CA TYR A 301 -17.74 -11.14 -0.98
C TYR A 301 -16.72 -12.04 -0.28
N ALA A 302 -15.54 -11.50 -0.03
CA ALA A 302 -14.49 -12.20 0.70
C ALA A 302 -14.91 -12.45 2.16
N ALA A 303 -14.74 -13.68 2.64
CA ALA A 303 -15.07 -14.05 4.01
C ALA A 303 -14.29 -13.21 5.06
N SER A 304 -13.03 -12.86 4.77
CA SER A 304 -12.21 -12.01 5.64
C SER A 304 -12.82 -10.62 5.85
N GLN A 305 -13.42 -10.03 4.80
CA GLN A 305 -14.09 -8.74 4.89
C GLN A 305 -15.36 -8.85 5.74
N LEU A 306 -16.14 -9.92 5.56
CA LEU A 306 -17.30 -10.21 6.40
C LEU A 306 -16.92 -10.34 7.87
N VAL A 307 -15.86 -11.10 8.18
CA VAL A 307 -15.38 -11.32 9.55
C VAL A 307 -14.97 -10.01 10.21
N ASN A 308 -14.22 -9.15 9.51
CA ASN A 308 -13.81 -7.84 10.03
C ASN A 308 -15.01 -6.92 10.33
N GLN A 309 -15.95 -6.82 9.39
CA GLN A 309 -17.11 -5.94 9.59
C GLN A 309 -18.07 -6.48 10.64
N LEU A 310 -18.19 -7.81 10.74
CA LEU A 310 -18.99 -8.44 11.77
C LEU A 310 -18.37 -8.23 13.16
N HIS A 311 -17.05 -8.30 13.27
CA HIS A 311 -16.32 -7.96 14.48
C HIS A 311 -16.68 -6.54 14.95
N ASP A 312 -16.57 -5.53 14.08
CA ASP A 312 -16.83 -4.14 14.44
C ASP A 312 -18.27 -3.94 14.93
N VAL A 313 -19.25 -4.49 14.19
CA VAL A 313 -20.67 -4.41 14.58
C VAL A 313 -20.94 -5.09 15.93
N ILE A 314 -20.28 -6.22 16.21
CA ILE A 314 -20.49 -6.95 17.48
C ILE A 314 -19.86 -6.21 18.66
N VAL A 315 -18.66 -5.66 18.48
CA VAL A 315 -17.98 -4.90 19.53
C VAL A 315 -18.79 -3.65 19.89
N GLU A 316 -19.28 -2.92 18.88
CA GLU A 316 -20.09 -1.70 19.04
C GLU A 316 -21.52 -1.97 19.52
N SER A 317 -22.07 -3.18 19.33
CA SER A 317 -23.45 -3.47 19.71
C SER A 317 -23.68 -3.39 21.23
N GLU A 318 -24.70 -2.66 21.66
CA GLU A 318 -25.09 -2.58 23.08
C GLU A 318 -26.02 -3.73 23.51
N ASP A 319 -26.65 -4.41 22.54
CA ASP A 319 -27.61 -5.50 22.77
C ASP A 319 -26.98 -6.79 23.34
N LEU A 320 -25.64 -6.93 23.28
CA LEU A 320 -24.92 -8.14 23.64
C LEU A 320 -24.23 -8.03 24.99
N SER A 321 -24.37 -9.08 25.81
CA SER A 321 -23.62 -9.18 27.06
C SER A 321 -22.13 -9.39 26.81
N ASP A 322 -21.28 -8.94 27.74
CA ASP A 322 -19.83 -9.12 27.66
C ASP A 322 -19.41 -10.59 27.50
N LYS A 323 -20.16 -11.51 28.11
CA LYS A 323 -19.92 -12.96 27.95
C LYS A 323 -20.16 -13.41 26.51
N GLN A 324 -21.25 -12.99 25.90
CA GLN A 324 -21.56 -13.31 24.50
C GLN A 324 -20.54 -12.67 23.56
N LYS A 325 -20.20 -11.39 23.78
CA LYS A 325 -19.17 -10.70 23.00
C LYS A 325 -17.84 -11.43 23.05
N SER A 326 -17.42 -11.87 24.25
CA SER A 326 -16.18 -12.61 24.45
C SER A 326 -16.15 -13.93 23.67
N THR A 327 -17.21 -14.75 23.79
CA THR A 327 -17.29 -16.03 23.08
C THR A 327 -17.33 -15.86 21.56
N ILE A 328 -18.03 -14.83 21.06
CA ILE A 328 -18.08 -14.56 19.62
C ILE A 328 -16.74 -14.01 19.12
N ALA A 329 -16.10 -13.11 19.85
CA ALA A 329 -14.79 -12.55 19.50
C ALA A 329 -13.70 -13.63 19.44
N GLU A 330 -13.70 -14.58 20.39
CA GLU A 330 -12.79 -15.73 20.36
C GLU A 330 -12.99 -16.55 19.07
N LYS A 331 -14.25 -16.84 18.72
CA LYS A 331 -14.53 -17.59 17.49
C LYS A 331 -14.19 -16.81 16.21
N LEU A 332 -14.40 -15.49 16.20
CA LEU A 332 -13.99 -14.62 15.10
C LEU A 332 -12.48 -14.70 14.86
N ALA A 333 -11.69 -14.65 15.93
CA ALA A 333 -10.22 -14.75 15.84
C ALA A 333 -9.74 -16.12 15.32
N ASP A 334 -10.37 -17.21 15.78
CA ASP A 334 -10.08 -18.55 15.26
C ASP A 334 -10.39 -18.67 13.77
N VAL A 335 -11.52 -18.12 13.34
CA VAL A 335 -11.96 -18.14 11.94
C VAL A 335 -11.05 -17.28 11.07
N ASP A 336 -10.69 -16.07 11.52
CA ASP A 336 -9.74 -15.21 10.81
C ASP A 336 -8.40 -15.91 10.59
N LYS A 337 -7.87 -16.58 11.62
CA LYS A 337 -6.67 -17.40 11.51
C LYS A 337 -6.85 -18.54 10.49
N CYS A 338 -7.95 -19.29 10.55
CA CYS A 338 -8.21 -20.38 9.61
C CYS A 338 -8.34 -19.88 8.16
N LEU A 339 -8.96 -18.71 7.94
CA LEU A 339 -9.04 -18.07 6.64
C LEU A 339 -7.64 -17.66 6.14
N ALA A 340 -6.79 -17.11 7.03
CA ALA A 340 -5.41 -16.77 6.71
C ALA A 340 -4.55 -18.00 6.36
N ASP A 341 -4.84 -19.16 6.97
CA ASP A 341 -4.21 -20.45 6.65
C ASP A 341 -4.74 -21.08 5.34
N GLY A 342 -5.77 -20.49 4.71
CA GLY A 342 -6.35 -20.94 3.44
C GLY A 342 -7.46 -21.99 3.59
N ALA A 343 -8.17 -22.00 4.72
CA ALA A 343 -9.35 -22.85 4.90
C ALA A 343 -10.52 -22.44 3.99
N ASP A 344 -11.49 -23.35 3.83
CA ASP A 344 -12.69 -23.11 3.03
C ASP A 344 -13.58 -22.01 3.65
N GLU A 345 -13.83 -20.95 2.88
CA GLU A 345 -14.57 -19.77 3.32
C GLU A 345 -15.99 -20.09 3.79
N TYR A 346 -16.70 -20.97 3.08
CA TYR A 346 -18.08 -21.32 3.40
C TYR A 346 -18.19 -22.06 4.72
N LEU A 347 -17.35 -23.09 4.92
CA LEU A 347 -17.36 -23.87 6.15
C LEU A 347 -16.98 -23.01 7.37
N GLN A 348 -16.01 -22.11 7.23
CA GLN A 348 -15.60 -21.23 8.31
C GLN A 348 -16.68 -20.20 8.67
N LEU A 349 -17.33 -19.58 7.67
CA LEU A 349 -18.44 -18.65 7.91
C LEU A 349 -19.64 -19.34 8.55
N ILE A 350 -20.02 -20.55 8.12
CA ILE A 350 -21.08 -21.31 8.78
C ILE A 350 -20.71 -21.66 10.21
N SER A 351 -19.46 -22.08 10.46
CA SER A 351 -19.00 -22.39 11.82
C SER A 351 -19.10 -21.17 12.75
N LEU A 352 -18.70 -20.00 12.27
CA LEU A 352 -18.84 -18.73 12.97
C LEU A 352 -20.31 -18.42 13.28
N CYS A 353 -21.15 -18.44 12.23
CA CYS A 353 -22.55 -18.08 12.35
C CYS A 353 -23.34 -19.06 13.24
N ALA A 354 -22.99 -20.34 13.25
CA ALA A 354 -23.60 -21.34 14.13
C ALA A 354 -23.33 -21.03 15.62
N ILE A 355 -22.10 -20.63 15.96
CA ILE A 355 -21.76 -20.24 17.34
C ILE A 355 -22.45 -18.93 17.71
N MET A 356 -22.49 -17.96 16.80
CA MET A 356 -23.24 -16.72 17.02
C MET A 356 -24.72 -16.99 17.24
N MET A 357 -25.34 -17.84 16.44
CA MET A 357 -26.74 -18.23 16.60
C MET A 357 -26.98 -18.84 17.99
N GLN A 358 -26.12 -19.77 18.45
CA GLN A 358 -26.22 -20.36 19.78
C GLN A 358 -26.14 -19.31 20.89
N GLN A 359 -25.22 -18.34 20.79
CA GLN A 359 -25.07 -17.28 21.79
C GLN A 359 -26.24 -16.30 21.79
N LEU A 360 -26.80 -15.98 20.63
CA LEU A 360 -27.90 -15.02 20.47
C LEU A 360 -29.26 -15.59 20.89
N THR A 361 -29.49 -16.87 20.65
CA THR A 361 -30.76 -17.56 20.98
C THR A 361 -30.86 -17.98 22.44
N GLN A 362 -29.74 -18.11 23.17
CA GLN A 362 -29.75 -18.44 24.60
C GLN A 362 -30.42 -17.39 25.51
N ASN A 363 -30.68 -16.18 24.99
CA ASN A 363 -31.37 -15.09 25.69
C ASN A 363 -32.81 -14.83 25.21
N SER A 364 -33.35 -15.67 24.34
CA SER A 364 -34.73 -15.55 23.83
C SER A 364 -35.74 -16.31 24.70
#